data_AF-A0A2I3BRJ9-F1
#
_entry.id   AF-A0A2I3BRJ9-F1
#
_cell.length_a   1.000
_cell.length_b   1.000
_cell.length_c   1.000
_cell.angle_alpha   90.00
_cell.angle_beta   90.00
_cell.angle_gamma   90.00
#
_symmetry.space_group_name_H-M   'P 1'
#
loop_
_entity.id
_entity.type
_entity.pdbx_description
1 polymer ?
#
loop_
_entity_poly.entity_id
_entity_poly.type
_entity_poly.pdbx_seq_one_letter_code
_entity_poly.pdbx_strand_id
1 'polypeptide(L)'
;MCKHSADQIAELCRDLNNTHTNSMEAPTESHDPPPRPLARHLSDADRLRKVIQELVDTEKSYVKDLSCLFELYLEPLQNETFLTQDEMESLFGSLPEMLEFQKVFLETLEDAISASSDFSVLETPSQFRKLLFSLGGSFLYYADHFKLYSGFCANHIKVQRVLERAKTDKAFKAFLD
;
A
#
# COMPACT_ATOMS: atom_id res chain seq x y z
N MET A 1 17.17 -14.46 16.31
CA MET A 1 17.59 -13.15 15.77
C MET A 1 16.46 -12.11 15.70
N CYS A 2 15.37 -12.22 16.48
CA CYS A 2 14.20 -11.33 16.36
C CYS A 2 13.79 -10.59 17.67
N LYS A 3 14.67 -10.47 18.66
CA LYS A 3 14.36 -9.64 19.85
C LYS A 3 14.72 -8.17 19.65
N HIS A 4 15.81 -7.89 18.93
CA HIS A 4 16.32 -6.53 18.73
C HIS A 4 15.39 -5.61 17.92
N SER A 5 14.57 -6.16 17.01
CA SER A 5 13.69 -5.36 16.15
C SER A 5 12.41 -4.89 16.84
N ALA A 6 11.91 -5.63 17.84
CA ALA A 6 10.69 -5.27 18.55
C ALA A 6 10.95 -4.14 19.56
N ASP A 7 12.12 -4.17 20.22
CA ASP A 7 12.51 -3.15 21.20
C ASP A 7 12.78 -1.79 20.53
N GLN A 8 13.36 -1.79 19.32
CA GLN A 8 13.61 -0.56 18.54
C GLN A 8 12.32 0.13 18.08
N ILE A 9 11.27 -0.63 17.79
CA ILE A 9 9.96 -0.07 17.41
C ILE A 9 9.26 0.54 18.63
N ALA A 10 9.36 -0.11 19.79
CA ALA A 10 8.79 0.41 21.05
C ALA A 10 9.51 1.66 21.57
N GLU A 11 10.78 1.84 21.23
CA GLU A 11 11.58 3.03 21.57
C GLU A 11 11.22 4.20 20.64
N LEU A 12 11.09 3.96 19.33
CA LEU A 12 10.65 4.97 18.36
C LEU A 12 9.24 5.52 18.68
N CYS A 13 8.32 4.67 19.12
CA CYS A 13 6.98 5.10 19.54
C CYS A 13 6.97 5.94 20.83
N ARG A 14 7.97 5.77 21.72
CA ARG A 14 8.09 6.59 22.93
C ARG A 14 8.68 7.97 22.63
N ASP A 15 9.65 8.04 21.73
CA ASP A 15 10.28 9.30 21.34
C ASP A 15 9.31 10.25 20.61
N LEU A 16 8.39 9.71 19.81
CA LEU A 16 7.33 10.48 19.16
C LEU A 16 6.36 11.16 20.16
N ASN A 17 6.15 10.58 21.34
CA ASN A 17 5.28 11.13 22.38
C ASN A 17 5.97 12.18 23.26
N ASN A 18 7.30 12.19 23.33
CA ASN A 18 8.07 13.11 24.19
C ASN A 18 8.36 14.47 23.55
N THR A 19 8.13 14.66 22.25
CA THR A 19 8.50 15.90 21.53
C THR A 19 7.55 17.08 21.82
N HIS A 20 6.50 16.91 22.63
CA HIS A 20 5.48 17.95 22.86
C HIS A 20 5.55 18.71 24.19
N THR A 21 6.62 18.58 24.98
CA THR A 21 6.73 19.32 26.26
C THR A 21 8.11 19.98 26.43
N ASN A 22 8.29 21.18 25.88
CA ASN A 22 9.11 22.23 26.52
C ASN A 22 8.96 23.57 25.78
N SER A 23 8.37 24.59 26.43
CA SER A 23 9.07 25.80 26.90
C SER A 23 8.14 27.00 27.17
N MET A 24 8.46 27.72 28.26
CA MET A 24 8.19 29.13 28.64
C MET A 24 6.95 29.50 29.49
N GLU A 25 7.23 29.99 30.70
CA GLU A 25 6.35 30.74 31.62
C GLU A 25 6.34 32.26 31.32
N ALA A 26 5.24 32.90 31.78
CA ALA A 26 4.97 34.34 32.06
C ALA A 26 4.08 35.12 31.04
N PRO A 27 3.35 36.18 31.46
CA PRO A 27 2.14 36.16 32.29
C PRO A 27 0.88 36.79 31.61
N THR A 28 -0.28 36.34 32.09
CA THR A 28 -1.68 36.82 31.95
C THR A 28 -1.99 38.11 31.13
N GLU A 29 -2.82 37.96 30.09
CA GLU A 29 -3.97 38.85 29.85
C GLU A 29 -5.09 38.08 29.13
N SER A 30 -6.31 38.26 29.62
CA SER A 30 -7.53 37.53 29.30
C SER A 30 -8.13 37.91 27.95
N HIS A 31 -8.14 36.96 27.01
CA HIS A 31 -9.13 36.91 25.93
C HIS A 31 -9.17 35.47 25.40
N ASP A 32 -10.10 34.66 25.90
CA ASP A 32 -10.35 33.33 25.35
C ASP A 32 -10.85 33.46 23.90
N PRO A 33 -10.14 32.93 22.89
CA PRO A 33 -10.73 32.72 21.59
C PRO A 33 -11.81 31.63 21.73
N PRO A 34 -12.90 31.66 20.94
CA PRO A 34 -13.90 30.60 20.96
C PRO A 34 -13.20 29.25 20.75
N PRO A 35 -13.58 28.19 21.49
CA PRO A 35 -12.93 26.89 21.38
C PRO A 35 -13.00 26.47 19.92
N ARG A 36 -11.83 26.44 19.26
CA ARG A 36 -11.70 25.81 17.95
C ARG A 36 -12.31 24.42 18.10
N PRO A 37 -13.16 23.95 17.17
CA PRO A 37 -13.70 22.60 17.26
C PRO A 37 -12.52 21.66 17.43
N LEU A 38 -12.41 21.04 18.61
CA LEU A 38 -11.37 20.06 18.87
C LEU A 38 -11.43 19.07 17.70
N ALA A 39 -10.38 19.00 16.90
CA ALA A 39 -10.20 17.90 15.98
C ALA A 39 -10.35 16.65 16.84
N ARG A 40 -11.49 15.96 16.73
CA ARG A 40 -11.82 14.81 17.58
C ARG A 40 -10.68 13.82 17.42
N HIS A 41 -9.85 13.69 18.45
CA HIS A 41 -8.75 12.76 18.44
C HIS A 41 -9.39 11.37 18.42
N LEU A 42 -9.17 10.63 17.34
CA LEU A 42 -9.69 9.27 17.18
C LEU A 42 -9.19 8.39 18.33
N SER A 43 -10.04 7.47 18.80
CA SER A 43 -9.61 6.43 19.72
C SER A 43 -8.59 5.51 19.04
N ASP A 44 -7.76 4.81 19.82
CA ASP A 44 -6.82 3.84 19.26
C ASP A 44 -7.51 2.73 18.47
N ALA A 45 -8.70 2.31 18.92
CA ALA A 45 -9.53 1.35 18.19
C ALA A 45 -10.02 1.93 16.86
N ASP A 46 -10.44 3.19 16.81
CA ASP A 46 -10.86 3.85 15.56
C ASP A 46 -9.70 3.97 14.58
N ARG A 47 -8.50 4.33 15.08
CA ARG A 47 -7.28 4.42 14.27
C ARG A 47 -6.93 3.07 13.68
N LEU A 48 -6.96 2.02 14.50
CA LEU A 48 -6.63 0.67 14.06
C LEU A 48 -7.62 0.15 13.01
N ARG A 49 -8.93 0.40 13.20
CA ARG A 49 -9.95 0.08 12.18
C ARG A 49 -9.67 0.78 10.86
N LYS A 50 -9.34 2.07 10.90
CA LYS A 50 -9.03 2.82 9.69
C LYS A 50 -7.80 2.30 8.97
N VAL A 51 -6.72 2.00 9.69
CA VAL A 51 -5.49 1.46 9.09
C VAL A 51 -5.75 0.09 8.45
N ILE A 52 -6.49 -0.79 9.14
CA ILE A 52 -6.85 -2.10 8.60
C ILE A 52 -7.72 -1.97 7.35
N GLN A 53 -8.72 -1.09 7.40
CA GLN A 53 -9.61 -0.84 6.26
C GLN A 53 -8.83 -0.26 5.08
N GLU A 54 -8.00 0.75 5.33
CA GLU A 54 -7.15 1.39 4.32
C GLU A 54 -6.19 0.38 3.68
N LEU A 55 -5.56 -0.49 4.47
CA LEU A 55 -4.69 -1.56 3.94
C LEU A 55 -5.43 -2.43 2.92
N VAL A 56 -6.62 -2.92 3.26
CA VAL A 56 -7.37 -3.84 2.40
C VAL A 56 -7.96 -3.11 1.19
N ASP A 57 -8.50 -1.91 1.37
CA ASP A 57 -9.09 -1.12 0.28
C ASP A 57 -8.03 -0.66 -0.73
N THR A 58 -6.84 -0.28 -0.24
CA THR A 58 -5.73 0.08 -1.11
C THR A 58 -5.17 -1.13 -1.85
N GLU A 59 -5.07 -2.30 -1.20
CA GLU A 59 -4.65 -3.52 -1.87
C GLU A 59 -5.65 -3.96 -2.96
N LYS A 60 -6.96 -3.89 -2.68
CA LYS A 60 -8.02 -4.11 -3.68
C LYS A 60 -7.87 -3.21 -4.88
N SER A 61 -7.65 -1.93 -4.62
CA SER A 61 -7.47 -0.93 -5.67
C SER A 61 -6.22 -1.23 -6.48
N TYR A 62 -5.13 -1.61 -5.82
CA TYR A 62 -3.88 -1.98 -6.47
C TYR A 62 -4.01 -3.20 -7.39
N VAL A 63 -4.63 -4.29 -6.92
CA VAL A 63 -4.89 -5.49 -7.74
C VAL A 63 -5.79 -5.18 -8.93
N LYS A 64 -6.81 -4.32 -8.73
CA LYS A 64 -7.66 -3.85 -9.80
C LYS A 64 -6.88 -3.05 -10.83
N ASP A 65 -6.06 -2.10 -10.41
CA ASP A 65 -5.24 -1.26 -11.30
C ASP A 65 -4.26 -2.12 -12.11
N LEU A 66 -3.63 -3.12 -11.50
CA LEU A 66 -2.80 -4.09 -12.20
C LEU A 66 -3.62 -4.90 -13.22
N SER A 67 -4.81 -5.40 -12.84
CA SER A 67 -5.67 -6.14 -13.77
C SER A 67 -6.09 -5.27 -14.96
N CYS A 68 -6.46 -4.02 -14.73
CA CYS A 68 -6.77 -3.06 -15.78
C CYS A 68 -5.56 -2.75 -16.67
N LEU A 69 -4.34 -2.65 -16.11
CA LEU A 69 -3.12 -2.50 -16.90
C LEU A 69 -2.96 -3.67 -17.90
N PHE A 70 -3.26 -4.89 -17.44
CA PHE A 70 -3.23 -6.07 -18.30
C PHE A 70 -4.28 -6.01 -19.42
N GLU A 71 -5.54 -5.85 -19.04
CA GLU A 71 -6.69 -5.92 -19.95
C GLU A 71 -6.71 -4.77 -20.97
N LEU A 72 -6.34 -3.56 -20.55
CA LEU A 72 -6.49 -2.36 -21.39
C LEU A 72 -5.27 -2.09 -22.27
N TYR A 73 -4.07 -2.48 -21.82
CA TYR A 73 -2.84 -2.10 -22.49
C TYR A 73 -2.02 -3.31 -22.88
N LEU A 74 -1.64 -4.14 -21.91
CA LEU A 74 -0.63 -5.17 -22.14
C LEU A 74 -1.16 -6.26 -23.09
N GLU A 75 -2.28 -6.90 -22.78
CA GLU A 75 -2.84 -7.97 -23.64
C GLU A 75 -3.17 -7.46 -25.06
N PRO A 76 -3.80 -6.28 -25.26
CA PRO A 76 -3.98 -5.75 -26.61
C PRO A 76 -2.66 -5.46 -27.32
N LEU A 77 -1.66 -4.94 -26.62
CA LEU A 77 -0.35 -4.60 -27.19
C LEU A 77 0.45 -5.82 -27.67
N GLN A 78 0.20 -7.02 -27.12
CA GLN A 78 0.78 -8.28 -27.63
C GLN A 78 0.31 -8.65 -29.03
N ASN A 79 -0.87 -8.17 -29.43
CA ASN A 79 -1.43 -8.45 -30.75
C ASN A 79 -1.02 -7.40 -31.79
N GLU A 80 -0.26 -6.38 -31.38
CA GLU A 80 0.19 -5.27 -32.21
C GLU A 80 1.67 -5.37 -32.55
N THR A 81 2.09 -4.69 -33.61
CA THR A 81 3.49 -4.70 -34.07
C THR A 81 4.29 -3.48 -33.63
N PHE A 82 3.79 -2.69 -32.67
CA PHE A 82 4.45 -1.46 -32.21
C PHE A 82 5.79 -1.76 -31.53
N LEU A 83 5.84 -2.87 -30.81
CA LEU A 83 6.95 -3.27 -29.96
C LEU A 83 7.56 -4.59 -30.42
N THR A 84 8.87 -4.70 -30.25
CA THR A 84 9.60 -5.96 -30.42
C THR A 84 9.34 -6.90 -29.24
N GLN A 85 9.64 -8.19 -29.41
CA GLN A 85 9.50 -9.17 -28.33
C GLN A 85 10.33 -8.80 -27.10
N ASP A 86 11.54 -8.26 -27.28
CA ASP A 86 12.41 -7.85 -26.16
C ASP A 86 11.87 -6.61 -25.42
N GLU A 87 11.21 -5.70 -26.14
CA GLU A 87 10.52 -4.55 -25.55
C GLU A 87 9.28 -5.02 -24.78
N MET A 88 8.53 -5.98 -25.33
CA MET A 88 7.40 -6.62 -24.65
C MET A 88 7.85 -7.34 -23.39
N GLU A 89 8.92 -8.12 -23.44
CA GLU A 89 9.49 -8.78 -22.26
C GLU A 89 9.94 -7.75 -21.20
N SER A 90 10.48 -6.60 -21.63
CA SER A 90 10.85 -5.53 -20.71
C SER A 90 9.65 -4.84 -20.06
N LEU A 91 8.49 -4.79 -20.74
CA LEU A 91 7.23 -4.27 -20.19
C LEU A 91 6.53 -5.28 -19.28
N PHE A 92 6.48 -6.55 -19.70
CA PHE A 92 5.72 -7.61 -19.05
C PHE A 92 6.51 -8.33 -17.95
N GLY A 93 7.81 -8.50 -18.09
CA GLY A 93 8.61 -9.55 -17.44
C GLY A 93 8.06 -10.13 -16.13
N SER A 94 8.06 -9.36 -15.05
CA SER A 94 7.58 -9.82 -13.74
C SER A 94 6.11 -9.51 -13.44
N LEU A 95 5.42 -8.74 -14.29
CA LEU A 95 4.04 -8.28 -14.04
C LEU A 95 3.03 -9.43 -13.95
N PRO A 96 3.03 -10.47 -14.82
CA PRO A 96 2.06 -11.56 -14.73
C PRO A 96 2.17 -12.31 -13.40
N GLU A 97 3.41 -12.64 -13.01
CA GLU A 97 3.69 -13.32 -11.75
C GLU A 97 3.34 -12.42 -10.56
N MET A 98 3.63 -11.12 -10.65
CA MET A 98 3.28 -10.14 -9.62
C MET A 98 1.76 -9.96 -9.46
N LEU A 99 0.99 -9.94 -10.55
CA LEU A 99 -0.47 -9.86 -10.48
C LEU A 99 -1.06 -11.11 -9.83
N GLU A 100 -0.60 -12.29 -10.24
CA GLU A 100 -1.08 -13.55 -9.66
C GLU A 100 -0.77 -13.62 -8.16
N PHE A 101 0.47 -13.27 -7.79
CA PHE A 101 0.87 -13.13 -6.40
C PHE A 101 -0.06 -12.16 -5.65
N GLN A 102 -0.32 -10.96 -6.19
CA GLN A 102 -1.09 -9.94 -5.49
C GLN A 102 -2.57 -10.29 -5.35
N LYS A 103 -3.15 -11.05 -6.30
CA LYS A 103 -4.51 -11.61 -6.15
C LYS A 103 -4.59 -12.56 -4.96
N VAL A 104 -3.65 -13.50 -4.86
CA VAL A 104 -3.62 -14.47 -3.76
C VAL A 104 -3.29 -13.77 -2.43
N PHE A 105 -2.38 -12.80 -2.43
CA PHE A 105 -2.07 -12.01 -1.25
C PHE A 105 -3.31 -11.27 -0.72
N LEU A 106 -4.04 -10.57 -1.60
CA LEU A 106 -5.29 -9.90 -1.28
C LEU A 106 -6.32 -10.86 -0.69
N GLU A 107 -6.52 -12.04 -1.29
CA GLU A 107 -7.44 -13.07 -0.78
C GLU A 107 -7.13 -13.40 0.68
N THR A 108 -5.86 -13.53 1.06
CA THR A 108 -5.49 -13.80 2.46
C THR A 108 -5.82 -12.65 3.41
N LEU A 109 -5.77 -11.39 2.94
CA LEU A 109 -6.17 -10.24 3.75
C LEU A 109 -7.69 -10.20 3.91
N GLU A 110 -8.44 -10.49 2.85
CA GLU A 110 -9.90 -10.57 2.88
C GLU A 110 -10.36 -11.69 3.81
N ASP A 111 -9.76 -12.87 3.73
CA ASP A 111 -10.04 -14.01 4.61
C ASP A 111 -9.79 -13.66 6.08
N ALA A 112 -8.69 -12.95 6.37
CA ALA A 112 -8.40 -12.50 7.73
C ALA A 112 -9.49 -11.56 8.28
N ILE A 113 -10.00 -10.65 7.44
CA ILE A 113 -11.11 -9.75 7.80
C ILE A 113 -12.41 -10.52 7.98
N SER A 114 -12.76 -11.39 7.04
CA SER A 114 -14.00 -12.18 7.08
C SER A 114 -14.04 -13.15 8.26
N ALA A 115 -12.89 -13.70 8.66
CA ALA A 115 -12.78 -14.55 9.84
C ALA A 115 -12.91 -13.76 11.17
N SER A 116 -12.65 -12.45 11.15
CA SER A 116 -12.94 -11.59 12.28
C SER A 116 -14.42 -11.18 12.25
N SER A 117 -15.19 -11.57 13.28
CA SER A 117 -16.55 -11.05 13.48
C SER A 117 -16.53 -9.52 13.36
N ASP A 118 -17.56 -8.94 12.71
CA ASP A 118 -17.65 -7.52 12.33
C ASP A 118 -16.71 -6.60 13.13
N PHE A 119 -15.49 -6.41 12.62
CA PHE A 119 -14.44 -5.75 13.38
C PHE A 119 -14.75 -4.25 13.60
N SER A 120 -15.82 -3.75 12.96
CA SER A 120 -16.34 -2.40 13.19
C SER A 120 -16.87 -2.19 14.61
N VAL A 121 -17.27 -3.27 15.31
CA VAL A 121 -17.79 -3.23 16.69
C VAL A 121 -16.72 -3.36 17.77
N LEU A 122 -15.45 -3.51 17.40
CA LEU A 122 -14.36 -3.65 18.37
C LEU A 122 -13.99 -2.29 18.97
N GLU A 123 -14.03 -2.21 20.29
CA GLU A 123 -13.84 -0.96 21.05
C GLU A 123 -12.46 -0.86 21.70
N THR A 124 -11.73 -1.97 21.83
CA THR A 124 -10.41 -2.00 22.49
C THR A 124 -9.34 -2.65 21.62
N PRO A 125 -8.09 -2.13 21.60
CA PRO A 125 -7.01 -2.68 20.77
C PRO A 125 -6.72 -4.18 20.99
N SER A 126 -6.93 -4.69 22.21
CA SER A 126 -6.68 -6.09 22.56
C SER A 126 -7.59 -7.07 21.80
N GLN A 127 -8.79 -6.63 21.42
CA GLN A 127 -9.74 -7.46 20.66
C GLN A 127 -9.27 -7.69 19.21
N PHE A 128 -8.48 -6.77 18.65
CA PHE A 128 -7.92 -6.90 17.29
C PHE A 128 -6.77 -7.90 17.21
N ARG A 129 -6.26 -8.42 18.34
CA ARG A 129 -5.05 -9.25 18.38
C ARG A 129 -5.08 -10.42 17.40
N LYS A 130 -6.21 -11.13 17.29
CA LYS A 130 -6.35 -12.25 16.35
C LYS A 130 -6.29 -11.78 14.90
N LEU A 131 -7.02 -10.73 14.57
CA LEU A 131 -7.04 -10.14 13.23
C LEU A 131 -5.64 -9.64 12.83
N LEU A 132 -4.96 -8.89 13.71
CA LEU A 132 -3.60 -8.42 13.47
C LEU A 132 -2.60 -9.56 13.31
N PHE A 133 -2.77 -10.66 14.05
CA PHE A 133 -1.92 -11.84 13.89
C PHE A 133 -2.11 -12.49 12.52
N SER A 134 -3.35 -12.62 12.04
CA SER A 134 -3.64 -13.15 10.70
C SER A 134 -3.09 -12.24 9.61
N LEU A 135 -3.37 -10.92 9.66
CA LEU A 135 -2.88 -9.95 8.68
C LEU A 135 -1.34 -9.93 8.64
N GLY A 136 -0.69 -9.84 9.80
CA GLY A 136 0.78 -9.90 9.89
C GLY A 136 1.34 -11.23 9.40
N GLY A 137 0.62 -12.34 9.63
CA GLY A 137 0.95 -13.66 9.11
C GLY A 137 1.00 -13.72 7.58
N SER A 138 0.04 -13.07 6.90
CA SER A 138 0.04 -12.97 5.44
C SER A 138 1.32 -12.31 4.90
N PHE A 139 1.72 -11.17 5.48
CA PHE A 139 2.97 -10.50 5.07
C PHE A 139 4.20 -11.38 5.30
N LEU A 140 4.28 -12.07 6.44
CA LEU A 140 5.41 -12.94 6.74
C LEU A 140 5.48 -14.15 5.80
N TYR A 141 4.32 -14.74 5.47
CA TYR A 141 4.24 -15.87 4.55
C TYR A 141 4.68 -15.48 3.13
N TYR A 142 4.24 -14.30 2.67
CA TYR A 142 4.53 -13.81 1.32
C TYR A 142 5.76 -12.92 1.20
N ALA A 143 6.53 -12.70 2.28
CA ALA A 143 7.68 -11.79 2.31
C ALA A 143 8.68 -12.04 1.16
N ASP A 144 8.93 -13.31 0.82
CA ASP A 144 9.82 -13.66 -0.28
C ASP A 144 9.24 -13.36 -1.67
N HIS A 145 7.92 -13.41 -1.84
CA HIS A 145 7.25 -13.12 -3.11
C HIS A 145 7.30 -11.62 -3.45
N PHE A 146 7.38 -10.74 -2.43
CA PHE A 146 7.65 -9.31 -2.66
C PHE A 146 9.00 -9.04 -3.34
N LYS A 147 9.91 -10.01 -3.46
CA LYS A 147 11.14 -9.87 -4.25
C LYS A 147 10.87 -9.68 -5.75
N LEU A 148 9.70 -10.07 -6.25
CA LEU A 148 9.28 -9.85 -7.65
C LEU A 148 9.33 -8.37 -8.04
N TYR A 149 9.08 -7.46 -7.07
CA TYR A 149 9.14 -6.02 -7.29
C TYR A 149 10.53 -5.53 -7.69
N SER A 150 11.60 -6.23 -7.29
CA SER A 150 12.96 -5.86 -7.71
C SER A 150 13.14 -5.98 -9.23
N GLY A 151 12.60 -7.05 -9.84
CA GLY A 151 12.59 -7.24 -11.30
C GLY A 151 11.75 -6.19 -12.01
N PHE A 152 10.56 -5.89 -11.47
CA PHE A 152 9.70 -4.84 -12.00
C PHE A 152 10.40 -3.47 -12.00
N CYS A 153 10.98 -3.07 -10.86
CA CYS A 153 11.67 -1.79 -10.73
C CYS A 153 12.92 -1.71 -11.63
N ALA A 154 13.66 -2.80 -11.78
CA ALA A 154 14.86 -2.84 -12.63
C ALA A 154 14.55 -2.51 -14.10
N ASN A 155 13.35 -2.85 -14.57
CA ASN A 155 12.93 -2.60 -15.95
C ASN A 155 12.30 -1.21 -16.18
N HIS A 156 12.02 -0.44 -15.12
CA HIS A 156 11.27 0.83 -15.22
C HIS A 156 11.91 1.84 -16.20
N ILE A 157 13.23 1.98 -16.21
CA ILE A 157 13.94 2.89 -17.12
C ILE A 157 13.79 2.46 -18.59
N LYS A 158 13.74 1.14 -18.86
CA LYS A 158 13.53 0.63 -20.23
C LYS A 158 12.10 0.87 -20.68
N VAL A 159 11.13 0.59 -19.82
CA VAL A 159 9.69 0.88 -20.04
C VAL A 159 9.51 2.35 -20.42
N GLN A 160 10.09 3.28 -19.66
CA GLN A 160 10.01 4.71 -19.96
C GLN A 160 10.51 5.03 -21.38
N ARG A 161 11.68 4.52 -21.78
CA ARG A 161 12.22 4.76 -23.13
C ARG A 161 11.34 4.18 -24.24
N VAL A 162 10.75 3.02 -24.02
CA VAL A 162 9.81 2.41 -24.97
C VAL A 162 8.59 3.31 -25.15
N LEU A 163 8.00 3.78 -24.04
CA LEU A 163 6.84 4.66 -24.07
C LEU A 163 7.16 6.04 -24.67
N GLU A 164 8.41 6.52 -24.61
CA GLU A 164 8.81 7.75 -25.30
C GLU A 164 8.67 7.67 -26.82
N ARG A 165 8.68 6.48 -27.42
CA ARG A 165 8.42 6.32 -28.87
C ARG A 165 7.03 6.77 -29.26
N ALA A 166 6.05 6.74 -28.35
CA ALA A 166 4.71 7.30 -28.58
C ALA A 166 4.73 8.81 -28.85
N LYS A 167 5.81 9.54 -28.50
CA LYS A 167 5.95 10.96 -28.88
C LYS A 167 6.14 11.14 -30.38
N THR A 168 6.70 10.13 -31.06
CA THR A 168 7.06 10.20 -32.49
C THR A 168 6.22 9.26 -33.36
N ASP A 169 5.82 8.11 -32.82
CA ASP A 169 5.01 7.11 -33.51
C ASP A 169 3.53 7.40 -33.29
N LYS A 170 2.86 7.92 -34.33
CA LYS A 170 1.44 8.31 -34.27
C LYS A 170 0.51 7.12 -34.09
N ALA A 171 0.85 5.95 -34.63
CA ALA A 171 0.00 4.77 -34.54
C ALA A 171 0.07 4.19 -33.12
N PHE A 172 1.28 4.08 -32.57
CA PHE A 172 1.47 3.68 -31.19
C PHE A 172 0.84 4.68 -30.21
N LYS A 173 0.95 5.99 -30.48
CA LYS A 173 0.25 7.01 -29.70
C LYS A 173 -1.25 6.84 -29.71
N ALA A 174 -1.85 6.65 -30.89
CA ALA A 174 -3.29 6.51 -31.03
C ALA A 174 -3.83 5.25 -30.35
N PHE A 175 -3.00 4.22 -30.19
CA PHE A 175 -3.34 3.04 -29.40
C PHE A 175 -3.35 3.32 -27.89
N LEU A 176 -2.46 4.20 -27.40
CA LEU A 176 -2.35 4.53 -25.98
C LEU A 176 -3.34 5.61 -25.49
N ASP A 177 -3.89 6.40 -26.41
CA ASP A 177 -4.88 7.46 -26.14
C ASP A 177 -6.30 6.90 -25.95
#